data_AF-A0A7S0MH08-F1
#
_entry.id   AF-A0A7S0MH08-F1
#
_cell.length_a   1.000
_cell.length_b   1.000
_cell.length_c   1.000
_cell.angle_alpha   90.00
_cell.angle_beta   90.00
_cell.angle_gamma   90.00
#
_symmetry.space_group_name_H-M   'P 1'
#
loop_
_entity.id
_entity.type
_entity.pdbx_description
1 polymer ?
#
loop_
_entity_poly.entity_id
_entity_poly.type
_entity_poly.pdbx_seq_one_letter_code
_entity_poly.pdbx_strand_id
1 'polypeptide(L)'
;PLVKQGRLLRLCLDHLSDDSDERLRRCAFQCLGGLMVRNPVILLQKDVSRTVRVALEADSDPVAQLAVLQAFRLFLEDEDRRISATVSQNRPKNGKEAVATDRVSSMSTALANDFLGLILDAMFPMAPRPGISEKQRDRVRAEAVALVAVVLRRGLTAPQRVAPLLLAVTGQDDAVAAA
;
A
#
# COMPACT_ATOMS: atom_id res chain seq x y z
N PRO A 1 -10.89 23.39 0.62
CA PRO A 1 -10.06 22.23 0.18
C PRO A 1 -10.38 20.93 0.94
N LEU A 2 -10.32 20.94 2.28
CA LEU A 2 -10.56 19.77 3.14
C LEU A 2 -12.01 19.25 3.12
N VAL A 3 -13.02 20.15 3.05
CA VAL A 3 -14.45 19.78 2.99
C VAL A 3 -14.80 19.01 1.71
N LYS A 4 -14.14 19.33 0.58
CA LYS A 4 -14.33 18.60 -0.69
C LYS A 4 -13.67 17.21 -0.64
N GLN A 5 -12.52 17.08 0.02
CA GLN A 5 -11.87 15.80 0.26
C GLN A 5 -12.71 14.90 1.16
N GLY A 6 -13.38 15.44 2.18
CA GLY A 6 -14.28 14.68 3.05
C GLY A 6 -15.49 14.09 2.30
N ARG A 7 -16.07 14.84 1.35
CA ARG A 7 -17.18 14.34 0.51
C ARG A 7 -16.71 13.26 -0.47
N LEU A 8 -15.56 13.45 -1.09
CA LEU A 8 -15.00 12.46 -2.03
C LEU A 8 -14.60 11.17 -1.30
N LEU A 9 -14.00 11.29 -0.11
CA LEU A 9 -13.68 10.15 0.73
C LEU A 9 -14.93 9.35 1.10
N ARG A 10 -16.00 10.04 1.53
CA ARG A 10 -17.27 9.40 1.88
C ARG A 10 -17.88 8.68 0.68
N LEU A 11 -17.91 9.33 -0.48
CA LEU A 11 -18.39 8.72 -1.73
C LEU A 11 -17.57 7.47 -2.09
N CYS A 12 -16.26 7.48 -1.90
CA CYS A 12 -15.43 6.29 -2.10
C CYS A 12 -15.84 5.18 -1.13
N LEU A 13 -15.90 5.47 0.17
CA LEU A 13 -16.25 4.47 1.20
C LEU A 13 -17.63 3.84 0.98
N ASP A 14 -18.61 4.65 0.55
CA ASP A 14 -19.97 4.18 0.25
C ASP A 14 -19.95 3.15 -0.89
N HIS A 15 -19.18 3.40 -1.96
CA HIS A 15 -19.04 2.48 -3.10
C HIS A 15 -18.02 1.35 -2.91
N LEU A 16 -17.21 1.40 -1.85
CA LEU A 16 -16.35 0.28 -1.45
C LEU A 16 -17.13 -0.82 -0.71
N SER A 17 -18.28 -0.46 -0.16
CA SER A 17 -19.18 -1.36 0.59
C SER A 17 -20.28 -1.96 -0.30
N ASP A 18 -20.36 -1.52 -1.56
CA ASP A 18 -21.41 -1.89 -2.51
C ASP A 18 -20.89 -2.98 -3.46
N ASP A 19 -21.46 -4.18 -3.35
CA ASP A 19 -21.10 -5.34 -4.17
C ASP A 19 -21.79 -5.34 -5.54
N SER A 20 -22.64 -4.35 -5.83
CA SER A 20 -23.45 -4.35 -7.05
C SER A 20 -22.70 -3.94 -8.33
N ASP A 21 -21.59 -3.18 -8.24
CA ASP A 21 -20.80 -2.72 -9.39
C ASP A 21 -19.28 -2.81 -9.14
N GLU A 22 -18.65 -3.86 -9.69
CA GLU A 22 -17.20 -4.10 -9.62
C GLU A 22 -16.38 -2.95 -10.24
N ARG A 23 -16.88 -2.30 -11.30
CA ARG A 23 -16.16 -1.20 -11.95
C ARG A 23 -16.14 0.02 -11.04
N LEU A 24 -17.28 0.33 -10.44
CA LEU A 24 -17.41 1.44 -9.51
C LEU A 24 -16.55 1.21 -8.26
N ARG A 25 -16.53 -0.01 -7.74
CA ARG A 25 -15.66 -0.41 -6.62
C ARG A 25 -14.18 -0.27 -6.95
N ARG A 26 -13.75 -0.70 -8.15
CA ARG A 26 -12.36 -0.49 -8.64
C ARG A 26 -12.02 1.00 -8.71
N CYS A 27 -12.90 1.83 -9.26
CA CYS A 27 -12.69 3.27 -9.31
C CYS A 27 -12.62 3.91 -7.91
N ALA A 28 -13.45 3.44 -6.97
CA ALA A 28 -13.44 3.89 -5.58
C ALA A 28 -12.12 3.54 -4.88
N PHE A 29 -11.58 2.33 -5.08
CA PHE A 29 -10.25 1.96 -4.54
C PHE A 29 -9.11 2.77 -5.17
N GLN A 30 -9.14 3.00 -6.48
CA GLN A 30 -8.16 3.86 -7.15
C GLN A 30 -8.22 5.30 -6.65
N CYS A 31 -9.42 5.84 -6.46
CA CYS A 31 -9.63 7.18 -5.94
C CYS A 31 -9.16 7.30 -4.49
N LEU A 32 -9.49 6.31 -3.65
CA LEU A 32 -8.98 6.21 -2.28
C LEU A 32 -7.45 6.20 -2.26
N GLY A 33 -6.82 5.42 -3.14
CA GLY A 33 -5.37 5.39 -3.29
C GLY A 33 -4.77 6.76 -3.63
N GLY A 34 -5.35 7.48 -4.59
CA GLY A 34 -4.93 8.84 -4.92
C GLY A 34 -5.12 9.85 -3.77
N LEU A 35 -6.19 9.69 -2.98
CA LEU A 35 -6.41 10.48 -1.77
C LEU A 35 -5.36 10.18 -0.70
N MET A 36 -4.97 8.92 -0.52
CA MET A 36 -3.95 8.50 0.44
C MET A 36 -2.58 9.07 0.09
N VAL A 37 -2.21 9.09 -1.19
CA VAL A 37 -0.95 9.71 -1.65
C VAL A 37 -0.95 11.22 -1.34
N ARG A 38 -2.05 11.93 -1.62
CA ARG A 38 -2.13 13.38 -1.40
C ARG A 38 -2.30 13.79 0.06
N ASN A 39 -2.95 12.96 0.86
CA ASN A 39 -3.23 13.23 2.26
C ASN A 39 -3.18 11.93 3.08
N PRO A 40 -1.98 11.45 3.46
CA PRO A 40 -1.81 10.16 4.14
C PRO A 40 -2.50 10.11 5.51
N VAL A 41 -2.79 11.27 6.12
CA VAL A 41 -3.49 11.37 7.42
C VAL A 41 -4.88 10.72 7.38
N ILE A 42 -5.50 10.57 6.20
CA ILE A 42 -6.78 9.88 6.09
C ILE A 42 -6.70 8.41 6.50
N LEU A 43 -5.53 7.78 6.43
CA LEU A 43 -5.31 6.40 6.91
C LEU A 43 -5.49 6.27 8.43
N LEU A 44 -5.35 7.36 9.19
CA LEU A 44 -5.59 7.37 10.63
C LEU A 44 -7.09 7.35 10.97
N GLN A 45 -7.97 7.59 10.00
CA GLN A 45 -9.41 7.48 10.21
C GLN A 45 -9.78 6.02 10.34
N LYS A 46 -10.48 5.68 11.42
CA LYS A 46 -10.83 4.29 11.78
C LYS A 46 -11.54 3.55 10.65
N ASP A 47 -12.48 4.21 9.98
CA ASP A 47 -13.26 3.61 8.90
C ASP A 47 -12.38 3.31 7.68
N VAL A 48 -11.50 4.24 7.31
CA VAL A 48 -10.55 4.07 6.20
C VAL A 48 -9.57 2.95 6.50
N SER A 49 -8.96 2.96 7.69
CA SER A 49 -8.02 1.91 8.12
C SER A 49 -8.67 0.52 8.11
N ARG A 50 -9.92 0.43 8.56
CA ARG A 50 -10.70 -0.82 8.53
C ARG A 50 -10.97 -1.27 7.09
N THR A 51 -11.44 -0.39 6.21
CA THR A 51 -11.69 -0.73 4.81
C THR A 51 -10.43 -1.19 4.09
N VAL A 52 -9.30 -0.52 4.34
CA VAL A 52 -7.99 -0.89 3.79
C VAL A 52 -7.54 -2.25 4.32
N ARG A 53 -7.73 -2.53 5.61
CA ARG A 53 -7.41 -3.83 6.22
C ARG A 53 -8.21 -4.94 5.57
N VAL A 54 -9.54 -4.79 5.47
CA VAL A 54 -10.42 -5.77 4.83
C VAL A 54 -9.98 -5.97 3.37
N ALA A 55 -9.72 -4.90 2.62
CA ALA A 55 -9.28 -5.00 1.24
C ALA A 55 -7.95 -5.75 1.04
N LEU A 56 -7.09 -5.83 2.07
CA LEU A 56 -5.82 -6.56 2.05
C LEU A 56 -5.91 -7.98 2.62
N GLU A 57 -7.02 -8.37 3.25
CA GLU A 57 -7.20 -9.74 3.73
C GLU A 57 -7.10 -10.73 2.57
N ALA A 58 -6.54 -11.91 2.83
CA ALA A 58 -6.32 -12.94 1.81
C ALA A 58 -7.59 -13.35 1.05
N ASP A 59 -8.75 -13.11 1.68
CA ASP A 59 -10.05 -13.51 1.14
C ASP A 59 -10.70 -12.47 0.22
N SER A 60 -10.10 -11.28 0.13
CA SER A 60 -10.66 -10.14 -0.59
C SER A 60 -10.46 -10.19 -2.10
N ASP A 61 -11.21 -9.33 -2.80
CA ASP A 61 -11.09 -9.15 -4.23
C ASP A 61 -9.64 -8.75 -4.62
N PRO A 62 -8.97 -9.49 -5.52
CA PRO A 62 -7.61 -9.19 -5.94
C PRO A 62 -7.47 -7.80 -6.56
N VAL A 63 -8.56 -7.26 -7.13
CA VAL A 63 -8.59 -5.90 -7.67
C VAL A 63 -8.47 -4.87 -6.55
N ALA A 64 -9.17 -5.11 -5.44
CA ALA A 64 -9.10 -4.27 -4.24
C ALA A 64 -7.71 -4.32 -3.61
N GLN A 65 -7.19 -5.54 -3.41
CA GLN A 65 -5.83 -5.77 -2.89
C GLN A 65 -4.80 -5.01 -3.74
N LEU A 66 -4.84 -5.19 -5.06
CA LEU A 66 -3.90 -4.55 -5.98
C LEU A 66 -3.96 -3.03 -5.91
N ALA A 67 -5.16 -2.44 -5.86
CA ALA A 67 -5.32 -1.00 -5.79
C ALA A 67 -4.77 -0.41 -4.48
N VAL A 68 -4.98 -1.09 -3.35
CA VAL A 68 -4.43 -0.67 -2.05
C VAL A 68 -2.90 -0.80 -2.02
N LEU A 69 -2.36 -1.94 -2.47
CA LEU A 69 -0.91 -2.15 -2.53
C LEU A 69 -0.22 -1.10 -3.40
N GLN A 70 -0.78 -0.81 -4.58
CA GLN A 70 -0.29 0.25 -5.47
C GLN A 70 -0.34 1.63 -4.81
N ALA A 71 -1.41 1.93 -4.08
CA ALA A 71 -1.54 3.20 -3.37
C ALA A 71 -0.45 3.37 -2.31
N PHE A 72 -0.20 2.33 -1.52
CA PHE A 72 0.88 2.31 -0.54
C PHE A 72 2.26 2.46 -1.18
N ARG A 73 2.53 1.73 -2.27
CA ARG A 73 3.81 1.85 -2.98
C ARG A 73 4.02 3.27 -3.51
N LEU A 74 3.03 3.80 -4.22
CA LEU A 74 3.10 5.16 -4.77
C LEU A 74 3.29 6.21 -3.68
N PHE A 75 2.60 6.07 -2.54
CA PHE A 75 2.79 6.96 -1.39
C PHE A 75 4.24 6.91 -0.88
N LEU A 76 4.78 5.71 -0.64
CA LEU A 76 6.13 5.56 -0.12
C LEU A 76 7.21 6.03 -1.11
N GLU A 77 7.00 5.83 -2.41
CA GLU A 77 7.91 6.29 -3.48
C GLU A 77 7.85 7.81 -3.69
N ASP A 78 6.66 8.41 -3.57
CA ASP A 78 6.51 9.87 -3.65
C ASP A 78 7.16 10.56 -2.45
N GLU A 79 7.05 9.94 -1.27
CA GLU A 79 7.79 10.36 -0.09
C GLU A 79 9.31 10.30 -0.30
N ASP A 80 9.85 9.21 -0.85
CA ASP A 80 11.29 9.10 -1.15
C ASP A 80 11.73 10.24 -2.06
N ARG A 81 10.98 10.49 -3.15
CA ARG A 81 11.25 11.61 -4.06
C ARG A 81 11.25 12.96 -3.34
N ARG A 82 10.29 13.19 -2.45
CA ARG A 82 10.18 14.43 -1.68
C ARG A 82 11.33 14.61 -0.68
N ILE A 83 11.74 13.53 0.00
CA ILE A 83 12.90 13.54 0.90
C ILE A 83 14.18 13.83 0.11
N SER A 84 14.43 13.13 -1.00
CA SER A 84 15.59 13.36 -1.86
C SER A 84 15.65 14.78 -2.43
N ALA A 85 14.50 15.36 -2.83
CA ALA A 85 14.40 16.74 -3.28
C ALA A 85 14.74 17.76 -2.16
N THR A 86 14.29 17.49 -0.93
CA THR A 86 14.57 18.35 0.22
C THR A 86 16.05 18.31 0.61
N VAL A 87 16.68 17.12 0.57
CA VAL A 87 18.11 16.93 0.87
C VAL A 87 19.00 17.59 -0.19
N SER A 88 18.60 17.59 -1.46
CA SER A 88 19.36 18.22 -2.55
C SER A 88 19.22 19.75 -2.60
N GLN A 89 18.13 20.31 -2.05
CA GLN A 89 17.91 21.76 -2.00
C GLN A 89 18.45 22.43 -0.72
N ASN A 90 18.61 21.69 0.37
CA ASN A 90 19.08 22.22 1.65
C ASN A 90 20.58 21.95 1.93
N ARG A 91 21.45 22.73 1.28
CA ARG A 91 22.71 23.14 1.94
C ARG A 91 22.33 24.16 3.02
N PRO A 92 22.63 23.92 4.31
CA PRO A 92 21.96 24.62 5.40
C PRO A 92 22.35 26.10 5.41
N LYS A 93 21.36 26.99 5.31
CA LYS A 93 21.56 28.41 5.61
C LYS A 93 20.76 28.96 6.79
N ASN A 94 19.78 28.26 7.37
CA ASN A 94 19.24 28.58 8.70
C ASN A 94 18.27 27.48 9.18
N GLY A 95 18.52 26.94 10.38
CA GLY A 95 17.86 25.75 10.92
C GLY A 95 16.45 25.97 11.49
N LYS A 96 15.44 26.17 10.63
CA LYS A 96 14.03 26.13 11.05
C LYS A 96 13.09 25.55 9.98
N GLU A 97 13.29 24.30 9.58
CA GLU A 97 12.25 23.51 8.88
C GLU A 97 12.38 22.03 9.25
N ALA A 98 11.71 21.59 10.32
CA ALA A 98 11.72 20.18 10.75
C ALA A 98 10.32 19.59 11.02
N VAL A 99 9.24 20.36 10.89
CA VAL A 99 7.91 19.94 11.39
C VAL A 99 7.11 19.14 10.37
N ALA A 100 7.31 19.37 9.06
CA ALA A 100 6.54 18.69 8.00
C ALA A 100 7.11 17.33 7.59
N THR A 101 8.43 17.15 7.73
CA THR A 101 9.13 15.88 7.47
C THR A 101 8.85 14.84 8.56
N ASP A 102 8.74 15.27 9.82
CA ASP A 102 8.57 14.39 10.98
C ASP A 102 7.21 13.67 10.99
N ARG A 103 6.12 14.40 10.70
CA ARG A 103 4.76 13.81 10.63
C ARG A 103 4.61 12.79 9.50
N VAL A 104 5.34 12.97 8.40
CA VAL A 104 5.20 12.12 7.22
C VAL A 104 6.01 10.83 7.39
N SER A 105 7.20 10.91 8.02
CA SER A 105 7.96 9.76 8.51
C SER A 105 7.16 8.88 9.50
N SER A 106 6.37 9.52 10.38
CA SER A 106 5.49 8.79 11.31
C SER A 106 4.39 7.98 10.62
N MET A 107 3.90 8.47 9.47
CA MET A 107 2.88 7.77 8.67
C MET A 107 3.46 6.59 7.90
N SER A 108 4.65 6.73 7.29
CA SER A 108 5.34 5.60 6.63
C SER A 108 5.62 4.48 7.62
N THR A 109 6.03 4.86 8.84
CA THR A 109 6.29 3.92 9.94
C THR A 109 5.02 3.23 10.40
N ALA A 110 3.90 3.96 10.57
CA ALA A 110 2.61 3.37 10.92
C ALA A 110 2.12 2.39 9.84
N LEU A 111 2.23 2.77 8.56
CA LEU A 111 1.87 1.91 7.44
C LEU A 111 2.69 0.61 7.47
N ALA A 112 4.01 0.73 7.59
CA ALA A 112 4.93 -0.41 7.63
C ALA A 112 4.80 -1.29 8.87
N ASN A 113 4.20 -0.80 9.97
CA ASN A 113 3.99 -1.63 11.16
C ASN A 113 2.59 -2.24 11.19
N ASP A 114 1.56 -1.48 10.83
CA ASP A 114 0.15 -1.88 11.02
C ASP A 114 -0.37 -2.78 9.90
N PHE A 115 0.23 -2.68 8.70
CA PHE A 115 -0.22 -3.40 7.51
C PHE A 115 0.79 -4.42 6.98
N LEU A 116 2.02 -4.45 7.52
CA LEU A 116 3.07 -5.34 7.00
C LEU A 116 2.66 -6.81 7.01
N GLY A 117 1.97 -7.30 8.05
CA GLY A 117 1.47 -8.68 8.06
C GLY A 117 0.59 -8.99 6.83
N LEU A 118 -0.36 -8.11 6.53
CA LEU A 118 -1.29 -8.28 5.41
C LEU A 118 -0.58 -8.13 4.05
N ILE A 119 0.41 -7.24 3.96
CA ILE A 119 1.24 -7.09 2.76
C ILE A 119 2.04 -8.37 2.52
N LEU A 120 2.58 -8.98 3.58
CA LEU A 120 3.31 -10.24 3.49
C LEU A 120 2.41 -11.41 3.12
N ASP A 121 1.21 -11.48 3.68
CA ASP A 121 0.22 -12.49 3.32
C ASP A 121 -0.15 -12.40 1.82
N ALA A 122 -0.23 -11.18 1.27
CA ALA A 122 -0.49 -10.96 -0.16
C ALA A 122 0.64 -11.45 -1.09
N MET A 123 1.85 -11.69 -0.58
CA MET A 123 2.93 -12.34 -1.36
C MET A 123 2.65 -13.84 -1.57
N PHE A 124 1.83 -14.44 -0.72
CA PHE A 124 1.46 -15.86 -0.76
C PHE A 124 -0.05 -16.00 -0.96
N PRO A 125 -0.57 -15.60 -2.15
CA PRO A 125 -2.00 -15.70 -2.40
C PRO A 125 -2.47 -17.15 -2.20
N MET A 126 -3.55 -17.31 -1.41
CA MET A 126 -4.11 -18.61 -1.08
C MET A 126 -4.57 -19.39 -2.33
N ALA A 127 -4.86 -20.67 -2.13
CA ALA A 127 -5.31 -21.64 -3.12
C ALA A 127 -6.30 -21.07 -4.16
N PRO A 128 -6.27 -21.59 -5.41
CA PRO A 128 -7.08 -21.08 -6.50
C PRO A 128 -8.56 -20.99 -6.15
N ARG A 129 -9.13 -19.80 -6.33
CA ARG A 129 -10.55 -19.53 -6.10
C ARG A 129 -11.33 -19.49 -7.41
N PRO A 130 -12.59 -19.95 -7.43
CA PRO A 130 -13.48 -19.75 -8.56
C PRO A 130 -13.59 -18.26 -8.89
N GLY A 131 -13.41 -17.91 -10.16
CA GLY A 131 -13.54 -16.52 -10.64
C GLY A 131 -12.29 -15.63 -10.52
N ILE A 132 -11.22 -16.10 -9.86
CA ILE A 132 -9.94 -15.36 -9.81
C ILE A 132 -8.92 -16.04 -10.72
N SER A 133 -8.49 -15.33 -11.75
CA SER A 133 -7.43 -15.81 -12.65
C SER A 133 -6.08 -15.89 -11.94
N GLU A 134 -5.25 -16.84 -12.34
CA GLU A 134 -3.86 -16.95 -11.87
C GLU A 134 -3.07 -15.67 -12.11
N LYS A 135 -3.23 -15.08 -13.31
CA LYS A 135 -2.65 -13.77 -13.67
C LYS A 135 -3.00 -12.65 -12.69
N GLN A 136 -4.21 -12.63 -12.12
CA GLN A 136 -4.58 -11.63 -11.12
C GLN A 136 -3.87 -11.86 -9.79
N ARG A 137 -3.74 -13.12 -9.36
CA ARG A 137 -2.98 -13.47 -8.14
C ARG A 137 -1.51 -13.11 -8.28
N ASP A 138 -0.91 -13.40 -9.43
CA ASP A 138 0.50 -13.07 -9.70
C ASP A 138 0.74 -11.56 -9.69
N ARG A 139 -0.23 -10.77 -10.19
CA ARG A 139 -0.14 -9.31 -10.12
C ARG A 139 -0.19 -8.79 -8.68
N VAL A 140 -1.06 -9.35 -7.83
CA VAL A 140 -1.11 -8.99 -6.41
C VAL A 140 0.21 -9.36 -5.73
N ARG A 141 0.71 -10.59 -5.96
CA ARG A 141 2.01 -11.04 -5.45
C ARG A 141 3.14 -10.10 -5.86
N ALA A 142 3.28 -9.82 -7.16
CA ALA A 142 4.34 -8.97 -7.69
C ALA A 142 4.29 -7.56 -7.09
N GLU A 143 3.09 -7.00 -6.91
CA GLU A 143 2.92 -5.68 -6.30
C GLU A 143 3.26 -5.70 -4.81
N ALA A 144 2.87 -6.75 -4.06
CA ALA A 144 3.22 -6.92 -2.66
C ALA A 144 4.74 -7.04 -2.45
N VAL A 145 5.43 -7.84 -3.29
CA VAL A 145 6.89 -7.95 -3.28
C VAL A 145 7.55 -6.59 -3.58
N ALA A 146 7.06 -5.86 -4.57
CA ALA A 146 7.58 -4.54 -4.92
C ALA A 146 7.41 -3.54 -3.75
N LEU A 147 6.26 -3.56 -3.08
CA LEU A 147 6.00 -2.74 -1.90
C LEU A 147 6.94 -3.09 -0.74
N VAL A 148 7.15 -4.38 -0.45
CA VAL A 148 8.10 -4.83 0.59
C VAL A 148 9.52 -4.36 0.28
N ALA A 149 9.93 -4.38 -0.98
CA ALA A 149 11.23 -3.84 -1.38
C ALA A 149 11.34 -2.33 -1.06
N VAL A 150 10.28 -1.54 -1.25
CA VAL A 150 10.27 -0.13 -0.85
C VAL A 150 10.40 0.02 0.67
N VAL A 151 9.62 -0.75 1.43
CA VAL A 151 9.65 -0.75 2.90
C VAL A 151 11.05 -1.06 3.43
N LEU A 152 11.74 -2.05 2.85
CA LEU A 152 13.11 -2.43 3.22
C LEU A 152 14.13 -1.37 2.84
N ARG A 153 14.08 -0.81 1.62
CA ARG A 153 15.00 0.26 1.19
C ARG A 153 14.93 1.48 2.08
N ARG A 154 13.74 1.79 2.61
CA ARG A 154 13.51 2.90 3.53
C ARG A 154 13.82 2.58 4.99
N GLY A 155 14.21 1.34 5.31
CA GLY A 155 14.50 0.93 6.69
C GLY A 155 13.29 0.99 7.62
N LEU A 156 12.05 0.91 7.08
CA LEU A 156 10.81 1.01 7.86
C LEU A 156 10.50 -0.26 8.65
N THR A 157 11.19 -1.37 8.37
CA THR A 157 11.09 -2.62 9.12
C THR A 157 12.45 -3.30 9.20
N ALA A 158 12.61 -4.17 10.20
CA ALA A 158 13.81 -4.96 10.37
C ALA A 158 13.90 -6.06 9.29
N PRO A 159 15.00 -6.17 8.52
CA PRO A 159 15.12 -7.14 7.42
C PRO A 159 14.87 -8.59 7.85
N GLN A 160 15.22 -8.94 9.10
CA GLN A 160 15.03 -10.29 9.66
C GLN A 160 13.56 -10.72 9.69
N ARG A 161 12.62 -9.76 9.75
CA ARG A 161 11.18 -10.04 9.75
C ARG A 161 10.64 -10.44 8.37
N VAL A 162 11.38 -10.14 7.31
CA VAL A 162 10.91 -10.24 5.91
C VAL A 162 11.77 -11.18 5.07
N ALA A 163 13.05 -11.35 5.43
CA ALA A 163 14.00 -12.17 4.69
C ALA A 163 13.55 -13.63 4.46
N PRO A 164 13.01 -14.36 5.46
CA PRO A 164 12.56 -15.75 5.23
C PRO A 164 11.44 -15.85 4.18
N LEU A 165 10.55 -14.85 4.16
CA LEU A 165 9.42 -14.79 3.23
C LEU A 165 9.89 -14.43 1.82
N LEU A 166 10.85 -13.51 1.68
CA LEU A 166 11.44 -13.22 0.38
C LEU A 166 12.14 -14.43 -0.23
N LEU A 167 12.86 -15.23 0.57
CA LEU A 167 13.47 -16.49 0.13
C LEU A 167 12.43 -17.53 -0.31
N ALA A 168 11.29 -17.59 0.39
CA ALA A 168 10.21 -18.50 0.03
C ALA A 168 9.55 -18.10 -1.31
N VAL A 169 9.43 -16.79 -1.60
CA VAL A 169 8.91 -16.32 -2.91
C VAL A 169 9.87 -16.67 -4.04
N THR A 170 11.18 -16.47 -3.88
CA THR A 170 12.15 -16.82 -4.92
C THR A 170 12.14 -18.32 -5.22
N GLY A 171 11.96 -19.16 -4.19
CA GLY A 171 11.84 -20.61 -4.38
C GLY A 171 10.58 -21.06 -5.13
N GLN A 172 9.50 -20.26 -5.13
CA GLN A 172 8.30 -20.55 -5.92
C GLN A 172 8.51 -20.24 -7.41
N ASP A 173 9.17 -19.12 -7.72
CA ASP A 173 9.44 -18.73 -9.11
C ASP A 173 10.42 -19.71 -9.78
N ASP A 174 11.42 -20.20 -9.05
CA ASP A 174 12.37 -21.23 -9.53
C ASP A 174 11.69 -22.60 -9.75
N ALA A 175 10.72 -22.97 -8.91
CA ALA A 175 9.96 -24.21 -9.06
C ALA A 175 8.99 -24.17 -10.25
N VAL A 176 8.43 -23.00 -10.56
CA VAL A 176 7.55 -22.79 -11.74
C VAL A 176 8.37 -22.72 -13.04
N ALA A 177 9.59 -22.19 -13.02
CA ALA A 177 10.48 -22.16 -14.19
C ALA A 177 11.07 -23.53 -14.54
N ALA A 178 11.12 -24.47 -13.58
CA ALA A 178 11.64 -25.82 -13.77
C ALA A 178 10.57 -26.89 -14.09
N ALA A 179 9.29 -26.52 -14.11
CA ALA A 179 8.14 -27.38 -14.41
C ALA A 179 7.60 -27.13 -15.83
#